data_AF-A0A9Q3FHV6-F1
#
_entry.id   AF-A0A9Q3FHV6-F1
#
_cell.length_a   1.000
_cell.length_b   1.000
_cell.length_c   1.000
_cell.angle_alpha   90.00
_cell.angle_beta   90.00
_cell.angle_gamma   90.00
#
_symmetry.space_group_name_H-M   'P 1'
#
loop_
_entity.id
_entity.type
_entity.pdbx_description
1 polymer ?
#
loop_
_entity_poly.entity_id
_entity_poly.type
_entity_poly.pdbx_seq_one_letter_code
_entity_poly.pdbx_strand_id
1 'polypeptide(L)'
;MTLCNRLLLNTILHEFHDSIYSGHLSEYRTPKKVKNCAWWQSWRKETIEYCHTCDRFQKENSSTGKRFGLMIHIQEPKSPWEAAHMDWVTALPPSVEKSYNAC
;
A
#
# COMPACT_ATOMS: atom_id res chain seq x y z
N MET A 1 -17.74 -29.63 -8.69
CA MET A 1 -17.11 -29.58 -10.03
C MET A 1 -15.72 -29.01 -9.83
N THR A 2 -14.71 -29.88 -9.71
CA THR A 2 -13.34 -29.46 -9.35
C THR A 2 -12.61 -29.05 -10.63
N LEU A 3 -12.23 -27.78 -10.74
CA LEU A 3 -11.44 -27.33 -11.88
C LEU A 3 -10.00 -27.85 -11.73
N CYS A 4 -9.64 -28.86 -12.52
CA CYS A 4 -8.29 -29.44 -12.57
C CYS A 4 -7.51 -29.01 -13.84
N ASN A 5 -8.15 -28.23 -14.74
CA ASN A 5 -7.53 -27.76 -15.97
C ASN A 5 -6.76 -26.45 -15.72
N ARG A 6 -5.43 -26.50 -15.87
CA ARG A 6 -4.57 -25.36 -15.57
C ARG A 6 -4.75 -24.16 -16.50
N LEU A 7 -5.11 -24.38 -17.76
CA LEU A 7 -5.41 -23.29 -18.70
C LEU A 7 -6.64 -22.51 -18.23
N LEU A 8 -7.68 -23.21 -17.82
CA LEU A 8 -8.91 -22.60 -17.32
C LEU A 8 -8.68 -21.84 -16.00
N LEU A 9 -7.86 -22.40 -15.10
CA LEU A 9 -7.47 -21.70 -13.88
C LEU A 9 -6.73 -20.39 -14.18
N ASN A 10 -5.78 -20.41 -15.11
CA ASN A 10 -5.07 -19.20 -15.53
C ASN A 10 -6.01 -18.16 -16.15
N THR A 11 -6.97 -18.58 -16.99
CA THR A 11 -7.97 -17.66 -17.55
C THR A 11 -8.82 -17.00 -16.47
N ILE A 12 -9.24 -17.77 -15.46
CA ILE A 12 -10.01 -17.25 -14.32
C ILE A 12 -9.15 -16.24 -13.53
N LEU A 13 -7.92 -16.59 -13.20
CA LEU A 13 -7.02 -15.70 -12.44
C LEU A 13 -6.75 -14.39 -13.19
N HIS A 14 -6.49 -14.48 -14.49
CA HIS A 14 -6.34 -13.31 -15.37
C HIS A 14 -7.60 -12.44 -15.36
N GLU A 15 -8.79 -13.02 -15.51
CA GLU A 15 -10.04 -12.24 -15.54
C GLU A 15 -10.31 -11.53 -14.20
N PHE A 16 -9.94 -12.15 -13.08
CA PHE A 16 -10.20 -11.57 -11.76
C PHE A 16 -9.07 -10.67 -11.23
N HIS A 17 -7.90 -10.62 -11.86
CA HIS A 17 -6.76 -9.81 -11.42
C HIS A 17 -6.17 -8.87 -12.48
N ASP A 18 -6.04 -9.31 -13.74
CA ASP A 18 -5.35 -8.55 -14.79
C ASP A 18 -6.29 -7.88 -15.80
N SER A 19 -7.54 -8.36 -15.90
CA SER A 19 -8.56 -7.72 -16.72
C SER A 19 -8.71 -6.25 -16.34
N ILE A 20 -8.88 -5.38 -17.34
CA ILE A 20 -9.08 -3.93 -17.15
C ILE A 20 -10.28 -3.66 -16.22
N TYR A 21 -11.28 -4.55 -16.25
CA TYR A 21 -12.48 -4.47 -15.41
C TYR A 21 -12.27 -5.00 -13.98
N SER A 22 -11.19 -5.73 -13.74
CA SER A 22 -10.92 -6.36 -12.44
C SER A 22 -10.37 -5.36 -11.42
N GLY A 23 -9.63 -4.35 -11.89
CA GLY A 23 -9.06 -3.27 -11.09
C GLY A 23 -7.73 -3.60 -10.39
N HIS A 24 -6.99 -4.63 -10.82
CA HIS A 24 -5.72 -5.07 -10.20
C HIS A 24 -5.79 -5.17 -8.68
N LEU A 25 -6.82 -5.88 -8.22
CA LEU A 25 -7.15 -5.97 -6.81
C LEU A 25 -6.03 -6.63 -5.99
N SER A 26 -5.97 -6.25 -4.72
CA SER A 26 -4.96 -6.78 -3.81
C SER A 26 -5.09 -8.27 -3.56
N GLU A 27 -4.00 -8.89 -3.10
CA GLU A 27 -3.92 -10.29 -2.65
C GLU A 27 -5.01 -10.69 -1.64
N TYR A 28 -5.62 -9.72 -0.94
CA TYR A 28 -6.75 -9.96 -0.03
C TYR A 28 -8.12 -9.90 -0.73
N ARG A 29 -8.26 -9.06 -1.77
CA ARG A 29 -9.52 -8.83 -2.48
C ARG A 29 -9.71 -9.80 -3.65
N THR A 30 -8.67 -10.16 -4.37
CA THR A 30 -8.72 -11.11 -5.51
C THR A 30 -9.27 -12.47 -5.10
N PRO A 31 -8.80 -13.12 -4.01
CA PRO A 31 -9.36 -14.39 -3.57
C PRO A 31 -10.85 -14.32 -3.21
N LYS A 32 -11.35 -13.17 -2.72
CA LYS A 32 -12.77 -13.02 -2.42
C LYS A 32 -13.64 -13.07 -3.66
N LYS A 33 -13.17 -12.50 -4.78
CA LYS A 33 -13.88 -12.57 -6.08
C LYS A 33 -13.82 -13.99 -6.64
N VAL A 34 -12.63 -14.59 -6.67
CA VAL A 34 -12.42 -15.95 -7.20
C VAL A 34 -13.30 -16.96 -6.47
N LYS A 35 -13.42 -16.86 -5.13
CA LYS A 35 -14.28 -17.74 -4.32
C LYS A 35 -15.74 -17.80 -4.78
N ASN A 36 -16.26 -16.71 -5.35
CA ASN A 36 -17.65 -16.62 -5.77
C ASN A 36 -17.91 -17.31 -7.13
N CYS A 37 -16.86 -17.60 -7.90
CA CYS A 37 -17.00 -18.07 -9.28
C CYS A 37 -16.29 -19.40 -9.55
N ALA A 38 -15.27 -19.76 -8.77
CA ALA A 38 -14.45 -20.94 -9.01
C ALA A 38 -13.94 -21.58 -7.71
N TRP A 39 -13.72 -22.90 -7.75
CA TRP A 39 -13.15 -23.66 -6.63
C TRP A 39 -12.23 -24.80 -7.11
N TRP A 40 -11.07 -24.94 -6.46
CA TRP A 40 -10.11 -26.03 -6.62
C TRP A 40 -9.31 -26.26 -5.33
N GLN A 41 -8.55 -27.35 -5.22
CA GLN A 41 -7.97 -27.79 -3.95
C GLN A 41 -7.05 -26.76 -3.25
N SER A 42 -6.28 -25.98 -4.02
CA SER A 42 -5.32 -24.98 -3.52
C SER A 42 -5.69 -23.55 -3.91
N TRP A 43 -6.97 -23.29 -4.15
CA TRP A 43 -7.41 -22.08 -4.85
C TRP A 43 -6.96 -20.77 -4.23
N ARG A 44 -7.02 -20.69 -2.91
CA ARG A 44 -6.65 -19.48 -2.18
C ARG A 44 -5.15 -19.22 -2.26
N LYS A 45 -4.33 -20.26 -2.08
CA LYS A 45 -2.88 -20.17 -2.13
C LYS A 45 -2.42 -19.77 -3.53
N GLU A 46 -2.91 -20.45 -4.55
CA GLU A 46 -2.56 -20.18 -5.95
C GLU A 46 -3.03 -18.79 -6.41
N THR A 47 -4.19 -18.32 -5.96
CA THR A 47 -4.64 -16.94 -6.27
C THR A 47 -3.73 -15.89 -5.65
N ILE A 48 -3.26 -16.10 -4.42
CA ILE A 48 -2.33 -15.18 -3.74
C ILE A 48 -0.97 -15.19 -4.44
N GLU A 49 -0.42 -16.37 -4.73
CA GLU A 49 0.83 -16.51 -5.50
C GLU A 49 0.73 -15.82 -6.86
N TYR A 50 -0.39 -15.95 -7.56
CA TYR A 50 -0.65 -15.24 -8.81
C TYR A 50 -0.59 -13.71 -8.65
N CYS A 51 -1.28 -13.16 -7.63
CA CYS A 51 -1.22 -11.72 -7.35
C CYS A 51 0.21 -11.25 -7.06
N HIS A 52 1.02 -12.07 -6.39
CA HIS A 52 2.42 -11.76 -6.14
C HIS A 52 3.30 -11.83 -7.40
N THR A 53 2.87 -12.44 -8.50
CA THR A 53 3.61 -12.36 -9.78
C THR A 53 3.37 -11.06 -10.54
N CYS A 54 2.38 -10.26 -10.14
CA CYS A 54 2.01 -9.04 -10.83
C CYS A 54 2.90 -7.85 -10.43
N ASP A 55 3.77 -7.43 -11.35
CA ASP A 55 4.67 -6.28 -11.17
C ASP A 55 3.91 -4.97 -10.90
N ARG A 56 2.76 -4.78 -11.56
CA ARG A 56 1.92 -3.60 -11.35
C ARG A 56 1.39 -3.53 -9.92
N PHE A 57 0.86 -4.63 -9.41
CA PHE A 57 0.38 -4.73 -8.03
C PHE A 57 1.52 -4.47 -7.04
N GLN A 58 2.70 -5.06 -7.25
CA GLN A 58 3.85 -4.85 -6.35
C GLN A 58 4.31 -3.39 -6.27
N LYS A 59 4.26 -2.67 -7.40
CA LYS A 59 4.64 -1.25 -7.46
C LYS A 59 3.60 -0.33 -6.82
N GLU A 60 2.32 -0.60 -7.08
CA GLU A 60 1.22 0.24 -6.59
C GLU A 60 0.89 -0.03 -5.12
N ASN A 61 1.03 -1.29 -4.68
CA ASN A 61 0.68 -1.71 -3.33
C ASN A 61 1.93 -1.86 -2.45
N SER A 62 2.68 -0.77 -2.29
CA SER A 62 3.75 -0.69 -1.30
C SER A 62 3.21 -1.03 0.09
N SER A 63 3.92 -1.88 0.83
CA SER A 63 3.54 -2.28 2.20
C SER A 63 3.17 -1.07 3.04
N THR A 64 1.89 -1.00 3.43
CA THR A 64 1.38 0.03 4.34
C THR A 64 1.70 -0.41 5.77
N GLY A 65 2.99 -0.40 6.11
CA GLY A 65 3.50 -0.66 7.45
C GLY A 65 3.99 0.62 8.14
N LYS A 66 4.20 0.57 9.45
CA LYS A 66 5.01 1.58 10.14
C LYS A 66 6.33 1.72 9.38
N ARG A 67 6.81 2.96 9.17
CA ARG A 67 8.14 3.20 8.59
C ARG A 67 9.14 2.27 9.27
N PHE A 68 9.90 1.51 8.48
CA PHE A 68 10.98 0.67 9.01
C PHE A 68 11.97 1.59 9.73
N GLY A 69 11.96 1.55 11.06
CA GLY A 69 12.82 2.35 11.91
C GLY A 69 12.32 2.33 13.35
N LEU A 70 13.20 1.99 14.28
CA LEU A 70 12.98 2.31 15.69
C LEU A 70 12.87 3.84 15.78
N MET A 71 11.89 4.36 16.50
CA MET A 71 11.86 5.77 16.84
C MET A 71 13.16 6.07 17.58
N ILE A 72 14.10 6.77 16.92
CA ILE A 72 15.37 7.14 17.55
C ILE A 72 15.02 8.22 18.56
N HIS A 73 15.13 7.87 19.84
CA HIS A 73 14.98 8.84 20.91
C HIS A 73 16.16 9.82 20.84
N ILE A 74 15.87 11.10 20.65
CA ILE A 74 16.84 12.16 20.86
C ILE A 74 17.13 12.25 22.36
N GLN A 75 18.39 12.49 22.73
CA GLN A 75 18.74 12.68 24.14
C GLN A 75 18.00 13.88 24.69
N GLU A 76 17.34 13.71 25.84
CA GLU A 76 16.64 14.79 26.50
C GLU A 76 17.65 15.85 27.00
N PRO A 77 17.42 17.15 26.71
CA PRO A 77 18.24 18.22 27.27
C PRO A 77 18.07 18.29 28.79
N LYS A 78 19.18 18.41 29.51
CA LYS A 78 19.28 18.45 30.98
C LYS A 78 19.30 19.88 31.53
N SER A 79 19.50 20.89 30.69
CA SER A 79 19.55 22.29 31.09
C SER A 79 18.92 23.21 30.05
N PRO A 80 18.43 24.41 30.45
CA PRO A 80 17.91 25.40 29.51
C PRO A 80 18.95 25.72 28.42
N TRP A 81 18.51 25.83 27.17
CA TRP A 81 19.32 26.16 25.99
C TRP A 81 20.32 25.09 25.51
N GLU A 82 20.27 23.88 26.05
CA GLU A 82 21.16 22.78 25.62
C GLU A 82 20.82 22.26 24.21
N ALA A 83 19.56 22.38 23.78
CA ALA A 83 19.11 22.03 22.44
C ALA A 83 18.11 23.06 21.90
N ALA A 84 18.24 23.40 20.61
CA ALA A 84 17.29 24.22 19.87
C ALA A 84 16.96 23.53 18.55
N HIS A 85 15.67 23.34 18.29
CA HIS A 85 15.16 22.76 17.04
C HIS A 85 14.58 23.89 16.19
N MET A 86 14.99 23.96 14.93
CA MET A 86 14.49 24.93 13.97
C MET A 86 13.92 24.20 12.76
N ASP A 87 12.80 24.70 12.26
CA ASP A 87 12.19 24.21 11.03
C ASP A 87 11.70 25.42 10.21
N TRP A 88 11.62 25.24 8.89
CA TRP A 88 11.15 26.27 7.97
C TRP A 88 9.71 26.01 7.59
N VAL A 89 8.82 26.92 7.97
CA VAL A 89 7.47 26.95 7.40
C VAL A 89 7.54 27.67 6.06
N THR A 90 7.33 26.91 4.99
CA THR A 90 7.31 27.45 3.62
C THR A 90 5.87 27.66 3.15
N ALA A 91 5.68 28.37 2.02
CA ALA A 91 4.37 28.71 1.45
C ALA A 91 3.48 29.64 2.31
N LEU A 92 4.10 30.50 3.12
CA LEU A 92 3.39 31.60 3.77
C LEU A 92 3.01 32.68 2.73
N PRO A 93 1.87 33.38 2.93
CA PRO A 93 1.53 34.54 2.11
C PRO A 93 2.63 35.62 2.16
N PRO A 94 2.76 36.47 1.12
CA PRO A 94 3.70 37.58 1.14
C PRO A 94 3.48 38.48 2.36
N SER A 95 4.57 38.79 3.07
CA SER A 95 4.54 39.78 4.14
C SER A 95 4.34 41.19 3.55
N VAL A 96 3.41 41.95 4.12
CA VAL A 96 3.24 43.39 3.89
C VAL A 96 3.52 44.13 5.20
N GLU A 97 3.85 45.43 5.12
CA GLU A 97 4.35 46.29 6.22
C GLU A 97 3.48 46.25 7.51
N LYS A 98 2.21 45.83 7.40
CA LYS A 98 1.32 45.51 8.53
C LYS A 98 0.60 44.17 8.32
N SER A 99 1.36 43.08 8.22
CA SER A 99 0.81 41.72 8.16
C SER A 99 1.01 41.03 9.51
N TYR A 100 -0.09 40.73 10.20
CA TYR A 100 -0.12 40.03 11.49
C TYR A 100 -0.74 38.64 11.31
N ASN A 101 -0.12 37.81 10.48
CA ASN A 101 -0.64 36.47 10.23
C ASN A 101 0.28 35.45 10.86
N ALA A 102 -0.12 34.95 12.02
CA ALA A 102 0.11 33.57 12.42
C ALA A 102 -1.27 32.95 12.65
N CYS A 103 -1.60 31.90 11.89
CA CYS A 103 -2.63 30.95 12.29
C CYS A 103 -1.98 29.90 13.21
#